data_AF-A0A1G0LQR5-F1
#
_entry.id   AF-A0A1G0LQR5-F1
#
_cell.length_a   1.000
_cell.length_b   1.000
_cell.length_c   1.000
_cell.angle_alpha   90.00
_cell.angle_beta   90.00
_cell.angle_gamma   90.00
#
_symmetry.space_group_name_H-M   'P 1'
#
loop_
_entity.id
_entity.type
_entity.pdbx_description
1 polymer ?
#
loop_
_entity_poly.entity_id
_entity_poly.type
_entity_poly.pdbx_seq_one_letter_code
_entity_poly.pdbx_strand_id
1 'polypeptide(L)' 'MFQRLDDYVDRELTPEEACTVLRHLEHCAQCAEEFEVETDVLEMLKEKLRHIAAPPGLMERIAQRLDKEGG' A
#
# COMPACT_ATOMS: atom_id res chain seq x y z
N MET A 1 17.53 5.54 -10.93
CA MET A 1 16.70 5.85 -9.75
C MET A 1 15.53 6.68 -10.22
N PHE A 2 14.32 6.15 -10.14
CA PHE A 2 13.10 6.82 -10.59
C PHE A 2 12.62 7.71 -9.45
N GLN A 3 12.73 9.03 -9.59
CA GLN A 3 12.55 10.00 -8.49
C GLN A 3 11.17 9.98 -7.81
N ARG A 4 10.18 9.28 -8.39
CA ARG A 4 8.82 9.17 -7.87
C ARG A 4 8.53 7.83 -7.20
N LEU A 5 9.53 6.94 -7.09
CA LEU A 5 9.35 5.65 -6.43
C LEU A 5 9.23 5.82 -4.91
N ASP A 6 10.08 6.66 -4.32
CA ASP A 6 10.02 7.03 -2.90
C ASP A 6 8.64 7.62 -2.54
N ASP A 7 8.17 8.62 -3.30
CA ASP A 7 6.84 9.24 -3.12
C ASP A 7 5.69 8.21 -3.25
N TYR A 8 5.87 7.19 -4.10
CA TYR A 8 4.90 6.11 -4.28
C TYR A 8 4.87 5.18 -3.06
N VAL A 9 6.04 4.83 -2.53
CA VAL A 9 6.21 4.02 -1.32
C VAL A 9 5.61 4.74 -0.09
N ASP A 10 5.84 6.05 0.03
CA ASP A 10 5.30 6.89 1.10
C ASP A 10 3.82 7.25 0.95
N ARG A 11 3.19 6.86 -0.18
CA ARG A 11 1.78 7.14 -0.53
C ARG A 11 1.47 8.63 -0.63
N GLU A 12 2.44 9.42 -1.08
CA GLU A 12 2.30 10.88 -1.26
C GLU A 12 1.85 11.27 -2.68
N LEU A 13 1.81 10.29 -3.59
CA LEU A 13 1.36 10.51 -4.97
C LEU A 13 -0.16 10.64 -5.10
N THR A 14 -0.57 11.47 -6.05
CA THR A 14 -1.96 11.48 -6.53
C THR A 14 -2.32 10.15 -7.23
N PRO A 15 -3.61 9.79 -7.36
CA PRO A 15 -4.00 8.55 -8.04
C PRO A 15 -3.48 8.42 -9.48
N GLU A 16 -3.41 9.54 -10.20
CA GLU A 16 -2.94 9.61 -11.58
C GLU A 16 -1.44 9.34 -11.68
N GLU A 17 -0.67 9.86 -10.72
CA GLU A 17 0.76 9.66 -10.62
C GLU A 17 1.09 8.24 -10.18
N ALA A 18 0.36 7.70 -9.21
CA ALA A 18 0.45 6.31 -8.78
C ALA A 18 0.24 5.33 -9.95
N CYS A 19 -0.77 5.57 -10.80
CA CYS A 19 -0.98 4.80 -12.03
C CYS A 19 0.21 4.88 -13.00
N THR A 20 0.90 6.02 -13.06
CA THR A 20 2.08 6.16 -13.90
C THR A 20 3.27 5.37 -13.36
N VAL A 21 3.47 5.37 -12.03
CA VAL A 21 4.50 4.55 -11.38
C VAL A 21 4.21 3.06 -11.56
N LEU A 22 2.96 2.63 -11.37
CA LEU A 22 2.55 1.24 -11.58
C LEU A 22 2.89 0.75 -13.00
N ARG A 23 2.53 1.51 -14.04
CA ARG A 23 2.91 1.17 -15.41
C ARG A 23 4.42 1.10 -15.63
N HIS A 24 5.19 1.92 -14.92
CA HIS A 24 6.65 1.87 -15.00
C HIS A 24 7.20 0.57 -14.37
N LEU A 25 6.70 0.19 -13.19
CA LEU A 25 7.08 -1.04 -12.51
C LEU A 25 6.80 -2.29 -13.36
N GLU A 26 5.72 -2.30 -14.14
CA GLU A 26 5.41 -3.39 -15.08
C GLU A 26 6.46 -3.58 -16.19
N HIS A 27 7.21 -2.53 -16.55
CA HIS A 27 8.13 -2.54 -17.69
C HIS A 27 9.60 -2.40 -17.30
N CYS A 28 9.90 -2.13 -16.03
CA CYS A 28 11.24 -1.84 -15.53
C CYS A 28 11.61 -2.77 -14.37
N ALA A 29 12.28 -3.87 -14.69
CA ALA A 29 12.72 -4.87 -13.69
C ALA A 29 13.57 -4.24 -12.57
N GLN A 30 14.49 -3.34 -12.92
CA GLN A 30 15.34 -2.66 -11.93
C GLN A 30 14.52 -1.86 -10.90
N CYS A 31 13.48 -1.16 -11.33
CA CYS A 31 12.64 -0.38 -10.40
C CYS A 31 11.68 -1.29 -9.62
N ALA A 32 11.26 -2.42 -10.21
CA ALA A 32 10.50 -3.44 -9.48
C ALA A 32 11.33 -4.08 -8.37
N GLU A 33 12.60 -4.43 -8.64
CA GLU A 33 13.52 -4.98 -7.64
C GLU A 33 13.78 -3.98 -6.50
N GLU A 34 13.98 -2.69 -6.82
CA GLU A 34 14.14 -1.62 -5.82
C GLU A 34 12.86 -1.49 -4.95
N PHE A 35 11.69 -1.49 -5.58
CA PHE A 35 10.39 -1.41 -4.92
C PHE A 35 10.10 -2.61 -3.99
N GLU A 36 10.47 -3.83 -4.39
CA GLU A 36 10.29 -5.04 -3.58
C GLU A 36 11.06 -4.93 -2.26
N VAL A 37 12.32 -4.49 -2.31
CA VAL A 37 13.15 -4.30 -1.10
C VAL A 37 12.54 -3.29 -0.14
N GLU A 38 12.08 -2.15 -0.64
CA GLU A 38 11.44 -1.12 0.18
C GLU A 38 10.12 -1.61 0.80
N THR A 39 9.33 -2.34 0.01
CA THR A 39 8.04 -2.88 0.46
C THR A 39 8.23 -3.94 1.54
N ASP A 40 9.20 -4.83 1.40
CA ASP A 40 9.55 -5.84 2.41
C ASP A 40 9.88 -5.20 3.76
N VAL A 41 10.68 -4.13 3.76
CA VAL A 41 11.02 -3.38 4.98
C VAL A 41 9.76 -2.79 5.62
N LEU A 42 8.87 -2.19 4.83
CA LEU A 42 7.59 -1.66 5.33
C LEU A 42 6.68 -2.76 5.89
N GLU A 43 6.64 -3.94 5.27
CA GLU A 43 5.87 -5.08 5.77
C GLU A 43 6.41 -5.56 7.12
N MET A 44 7.73 -5.74 7.25
CA MET A 44 8.36 -6.09 8.52
C MET A 44 8.07 -5.08 9.63
N LEU A 45 8.04 -3.78 9.31
CA LEU A 45 7.66 -2.73 10.26
C LEU A 45 6.19 -2.84 10.64
N LYS A 46 5.29 -3.03 9.68
CA LYS A 46 3.85 -3.22 9.93
C LYS A 46 3.61 -4.42 10.83
N GLU A 47 4.29 -5.55 10.61
CA GLU A 47 4.17 -6.73 11.46
C GLU A 47 4.56 -6.44 12.91
N LYS A 48 5.66 -5.71 13.13
CA LYS A 48 6.09 -5.32 14.49
C LYS A 48 5.15 -4.31 15.14
N LEU A 49 4.53 -3.43 14.36
CA LEU A 49 3.60 -2.40 14.85
C LEU A 49 2.17 -2.91 15.09
N ARG A 50 1.79 -4.08 14.54
CA ARG A 50 0.45 -4.70 14.69
C ARG A 50 0.11 -5.19 16.11
N HIS A 51 0.88 -4.79 17.13
CA HIS A 51 0.63 -5.11 18.54
C HIS A 51 -0.61 -4.44 19.16
N ILE A 52 -1.34 -3.63 18.39
CA ILE A 52 -2.61 -3.03 18.83
C ILE A 52 -3.74 -3.92 18.34
N ALA A 53 -4.35 -4.66 19.26
CA ALA A 53 -5.57 -5.41 18.97
C ALA A 53 -6.67 -4.43 18.52
N ALA A 54 -7.29 -4.71 17.38
CA ALA A 54 -8.45 -3.95 16.93
C ALA A 54 -9.58 -4.08 17.97
N PRO A 55 -10.35 -3.00 18.23
CA PRO A 55 -11.48 -3.06 19.14
C PRO A 55 -12.46 -4.18 18.74
N PRO A 56 -12.99 -4.94 19.71
CA PRO A 56 -13.98 -5.97 19.41
C PRO A 56 -15.19 -5.34 18.69
N GLY A 57 -15.70 -6.01 17.66
CA GLY A 57 -16.81 -5.54 16.85
C GLY A 57 -16.47 -4.47 15.80
N LEU A 58 -15.21 -4.00 15.69
CA LEU A 58 -14.81 -3.07 14.63
C LEU A 58 -14.95 -3.71 13.24
N MET A 59 -14.48 -4.95 13.08
CA MET A 59 -14.59 -5.70 11.81
C MET A 59 -16.05 -5.93 11.40
N GLU A 60 -16.92 -6.23 12.38
CA GLU A 60 -18.36 -6.42 12.12
C GLU A 60 -19.03 -5.12 11.66
N ARG A 61 -18.65 -3.98 12.25
CA ARG A 61 -19.13 -2.66 11.81
C ARG A 61 -18.64 -2.28 10.42
N ILE A 62 -17.39 -2.63 10.08
CA ILE A 62 -16.84 -2.42 8.73
C ILE A 62 -17.61 -3.27 7.72
N ALA A 63 -17.82 -4.56 8.01
CA ALA A 63 -18.56 -5.46 7.13
C ALA A 63 -20.00 -4.97 6.86
N GLN A 64 -20.71 -4.52 7.90
CA GLN A 64 -22.06 -3.95 7.76
C GLN A 64 -22.12 -2.67 6.91
N ARG A 65 -21.02 -1.90 6.80
CA ARG A 65 -20.95 -0.71 5.96
C ARG A 65 -20.68 -1.07 4.50
N LEU A 66 -19.73 -1.95 4.25
CA LEU A 66 -19.42 -2.42 2.91
C LEU A 66 -20.62 -3.11 2.23
N ASP A 67 -21.37 -3.92 2.98
CA ASP A 67 -22.60 -4.58 2.50
C ASP A 67 -23.69 -3.56 2.11
N LYS A 68 -23.76 -2.43 2.81
CA LYS A 68 -24.70 -1.34 2.51
C LYS A 68 -24.29 -0.48 1.32
N GLU A 69 -23.00 -0.40 0.99
CA GLU A 69 -22.48 0.38 -0.13
C GLU A 69 -22.40 -0.44 -1.44
N GLY A 70 -22.38 -1.78 -1.32
CA GLY A 70 -22.42 -2.72 -2.45
C GLY A 70 -23.82 -3.18 -2.88
N GLY A 71 -24.89 -2.58 -2.35
CA GLY A 71 -26.29 -2.92 -2.64
C GLY A 71 -26.99 -1.95 -3.59
#